data_AF-A0A6A3Q651-F1
#
_entry.id   AF-A0A6A3Q651-F1
#
_cell.length_a   1.000
_cell.length_b   1.000
_cell.length_c   1.000
_cell.angle_alpha   90.00
_cell.angle_beta   90.00
_cell.angle_gamma   90.00
#
_symmetry.space_group_name_H-M   'P 1'
#
loop_
_entity.id
_entity.type
_entity.pdbx_description
1 polymer ?
#
loop_
_entity_poly.entity_id
_entity_poly.type
_entity_poly.pdbx_seq_one_letter_code
_entity_poly.pdbx_strand_id
1 'polypeptide(L)'
;MPPRPELAEPRKRKNFTENDDILLLKQVIADEPFRHGCGKVMDKWDKVAEVLLSSPAFSRETLAGKTAQNRTTLLLGSFLYKLLLCRRYSNLALM
;
A
#
# COMPACT_ATOMS: atom_id res chain seq x y z
N MET A 1 -14.84 40.78 -21.02
CA MET A 1 -14.98 39.35 -20.65
C MET A 1 -14.01 39.06 -19.52
N PRO A 2 -14.42 38.42 -18.41
CA PRO A 2 -13.47 37.89 -17.45
C PRO A 2 -12.72 36.67 -18.04
N PRO A 3 -11.49 36.37 -17.58
CA PRO A 3 -10.75 35.19 -18.04
C PRO A 3 -11.51 33.92 -17.66
N ARG A 4 -11.61 32.96 -18.57
CA ARG A 4 -12.27 31.66 -18.32
C ARG A 4 -11.46 30.91 -17.25
N PRO A 5 -12.10 30.33 -16.21
CA PRO A 5 -11.39 29.54 -15.20
C PRO A 5 -10.69 28.37 -15.88
N GLU A 6 -9.37 28.32 -15.71
CA GLU A 6 -8.50 27.27 -16.21
C GLU A 6 -8.94 25.93 -15.61
N LEU A 7 -9.38 25.01 -16.46
CA LEU A 7 -9.83 23.69 -16.06
C LEU A 7 -8.67 22.98 -15.36
N ALA A 8 -8.75 22.83 -14.04
CA ALA A 8 -7.77 22.07 -13.28
C ALA A 8 -7.70 20.66 -13.87
N GLU A 9 -6.59 20.35 -14.56
CA GLU A 9 -6.33 19.06 -15.17
C GLU A 9 -6.63 17.94 -14.14
N PRO A 10 -7.39 16.89 -14.52
CA PRO A 10 -7.69 15.80 -13.61
C PRO A 10 -6.38 15.22 -13.09
N ARG A 11 -6.08 15.41 -11.80
CA ARG A 11 -4.88 14.81 -11.17
C ARG A 11 -4.98 13.30 -11.38
N LYS A 12 -4.22 12.77 -12.35
CA LYS A 12 -4.13 11.33 -12.59
C LYS A 12 -3.81 10.67 -11.26
N ARG A 13 -4.69 9.77 -10.82
CA ARG A 13 -4.48 9.00 -9.59
C ARG A 13 -3.12 8.31 -9.71
N LYS A 14 -2.14 8.73 -8.90
CA LYS A 14 -0.83 8.08 -8.85
C LYS A 14 -1.04 6.68 -8.29
N ASN A 15 -0.66 5.69 -9.08
CA ASN A 15 -0.60 4.30 -8.63
C ASN A 15 0.51 4.15 -7.59
N PHE A 16 0.42 3.11 -6.75
CA PHE A 16 1.54 2.73 -5.90
C PHE A 16 2.73 2.32 -6.77
N THR A 17 3.88 2.91 -6.49
CA THR A 17 5.16 2.47 -7.04
C THR A 17 5.72 1.32 -6.21
N GLU A 18 6.72 0.62 -6.74
CA GLU A 18 7.42 -0.42 -5.97
C GLU A 18 8.08 0.16 -4.71
N ASN A 19 8.65 1.38 -4.78
CA ASN A 19 9.21 2.04 -3.61
C ASN A 19 8.13 2.36 -2.56
N ASP A 20 6.93 2.80 -2.98
CA ASP A 20 5.81 3.00 -2.06
C ASP A 20 5.40 1.70 -1.38
N ASP A 21 5.39 0.58 -2.12
CA ASP A 21 5.09 -0.74 -1.57
C ASP A 21 6.15 -1.16 -0.53
N ILE A 22 7.44 -0.91 -0.79
CA ILE A 22 8.53 -1.19 0.16
C ILE A 22 8.36 -0.37 1.43
N LEU A 23 8.13 0.95 1.30
CA LEU A 23 7.93 1.84 2.45
C LEU A 23 6.69 1.44 3.26
N LEU A 24 5.59 1.13 2.58
CA LEU A 24 4.36 0.65 3.20
C LEU A 24 4.61 -0.64 3.99
N LEU A 25 5.28 -1.63 3.41
CA LEU A 25 5.56 -2.90 4.07
C LEU A 25 6.49 -2.72 5.27
N LYS A 26 7.54 -1.89 5.15
CA LYS A 26 8.42 -1.55 6.28
C LYS A 26 7.64 -0.94 7.45
N GLN A 27 6.75 0.01 7.17
CA GLN A 27 5.97 0.67 8.21
C GLN A 27 4.95 -0.29 8.85
N VAL A 28 4.29 -1.14 8.05
CA VAL A 28 3.35 -2.15 8.57
C VAL A 28 4.05 -3.17 9.47
N ILE A 29 5.29 -3.58 9.13
CA ILE A 29 6.09 -4.46 9.98
C ILE A 29 6.46 -3.77 11.30
N ALA A 30 6.81 -2.48 11.25
CA ALA A 30 7.17 -1.71 12.43
C ALA A 30 5.97 -1.47 13.39
N ASP A 31 4.81 -1.10 12.84
CA ASP A 31 3.65 -0.68 13.63
C ASP A 31 2.70 -1.82 14.00
N GLU A 32 2.81 -2.97 13.33
CA GLU A 32 1.96 -4.15 13.46
C GLU A 32 0.45 -3.80 13.58
N PRO A 33 -0.12 -3.04 12.63
CA PRO A 33 -1.47 -2.47 12.76
C PRO A 33 -2.58 -3.55 12.89
N PHE A 34 -2.28 -4.77 12.48
CA PHE A 34 -3.16 -5.95 12.52
C PHE A 34 -3.24 -6.65 13.89
N ARG A 35 -2.34 -6.37 14.84
CA ARG A 35 -2.31 -7.09 16.14
C ARG A 35 -3.30 -6.57 17.18
N HIS A 36 -4.04 -5.50 16.88
CA HIS A 36 -4.90 -4.84 17.85
C HIS A 36 -6.33 -5.42 17.82
N GLY A 37 -6.96 -5.54 18.99
CA GLY A 37 -8.31 -6.09 19.14
C GLY A 37 -9.42 -5.21 18.51
N CYS A 38 -10.60 -5.84 18.31
CA CYS A 38 -11.78 -5.27 17.66
C CYS A 38 -12.05 -3.81 18.03
N GLY A 39 -12.17 -2.94 17.02
CA GLY A 39 -12.54 -1.53 17.16
C GLY A 39 -11.40 -0.52 17.00
N LYS A 40 -10.12 -0.89 17.20
CA LYS A 40 -8.97 0.04 17.12
C LYS A 40 -7.99 -0.24 15.98
N VAL A 41 -8.26 -1.26 15.17
CA VAL A 41 -7.40 -1.66 14.05
C VAL A 41 -7.29 -0.53 13.02
N MET A 42 -8.39 0.15 12.72
CA MET A 42 -8.38 1.21 11.71
C MET A 42 -7.55 2.42 12.14
N ASP A 43 -7.63 2.85 13.40
CA ASP A 43 -6.79 3.92 13.93
C ASP A 43 -5.29 3.64 13.74
N LYS A 44 -4.89 2.37 13.81
CA LYS A 44 -3.49 1.96 13.60
C LYS A 44 -3.11 2.01 12.12
N TRP A 45 -4.02 1.62 11.24
CA TRP A 45 -3.81 1.80 9.80
C TRP A 45 -3.77 3.29 9.39
N ASP A 46 -4.56 4.14 10.04
CA ASP A 46 -4.52 5.59 9.81
C ASP A 46 -3.19 6.18 10.28
N LYS A 47 -2.63 5.72 11.42
CA LYS A 47 -1.27 6.08 11.86
C LYS A 47 -0.19 5.67 10.87
N VAL A 48 -0.28 4.44 10.32
CA VAL A 48 0.65 4.01 9.25
C VAL A 48 0.57 4.98 8.06
N ALA A 49 -0.63 5.39 7.68
CA ALA A 49 -0.82 6.32 6.58
C ALA A 49 -0.25 7.71 6.87
N GLU A 50 -0.46 8.23 8.08
CA GLU A 50 0.09 9.50 8.55
C GLU A 50 1.63 9.51 8.50
N VAL A 51 2.27 8.46 9.02
CA VAL A 51 3.74 8.34 8.98
C VAL A 51 4.25 8.31 7.54
N LEU A 52 3.62 7.54 6.66
CA LEU A 52 4.03 7.48 5.25
C LEU A 52 3.85 8.83 4.54
N LEU A 53 2.76 9.55 4.79
CA LEU A 53 2.52 10.88 4.20
C LEU A 53 3.49 11.94 4.73
N SER A 54 4.02 11.78 5.95
CA SER A 54 5.07 12.66 6.49
C SER A 54 6.44 12.41 5.86
N SER A 55 6.63 11.29 5.17
CA SER A 55 7.89 10.93 4.54
C SER A 55 8.01 11.54 3.13
N PRO A 56 9.05 12.34 2.84
CA PRO A 56 9.27 12.88 1.50
C PRO A 56 9.62 11.80 0.47
N ALA A 57 10.00 10.59 0.92
CA ALA A 57 10.30 9.46 0.05
C ALA A 57 9.03 8.73 -0.43
N PHE A 58 7.87 9.01 0.15
CA PHE A 58 6.60 8.44 -0.25
C PHE A 58 5.96 9.29 -1.34
N SER A 59 5.62 8.67 -2.48
CA SER A 59 5.30 9.42 -3.70
C SER A 59 3.87 9.98 -3.73
N ARG A 60 2.99 9.46 -2.86
CA ARG A 60 1.56 9.80 -2.86
C ARG A 60 1.28 10.98 -1.95
N GLU A 61 0.47 11.91 -2.47
CA GLU A 61 -0.03 13.07 -1.73
C GLU A 61 -1.12 12.71 -0.71
N THR A 62 -1.79 11.57 -0.90
CA THR A 62 -2.87 11.11 -0.03
C THR A 62 -2.85 9.59 0.14
N LEU A 63 -3.12 9.17 1.37
CA LEU A 63 -3.22 7.77 1.77
C LEU A 63 -4.18 7.69 2.96
N ALA A 64 -5.23 6.88 2.84
CA ALA A 64 -6.09 6.53 3.96
C ALA A 64 -5.66 5.19 4.53
N GLY A 65 -5.87 4.95 5.83
CA GLY A 65 -5.53 3.67 6.46
C GLY A 65 -6.19 2.48 5.77
N LYS A 66 -7.43 2.63 5.30
CA LYS A 66 -8.11 1.57 4.55
C LYS A 66 -7.41 1.24 3.22
N THR A 67 -6.88 2.24 2.54
CA THR A 67 -6.11 2.06 1.30
C THR A 67 -4.78 1.37 1.59
N ALA A 68 -4.09 1.77 2.66
CA ALA A 68 -2.87 1.11 3.12
C ALA A 68 -3.11 -0.38 3.42
N GLN A 69 -4.15 -0.69 4.20
CA GLN A 69 -4.58 -2.06 4.52
C GLN A 69 -4.81 -2.88 3.24
N ASN A 70 -5.67 -2.39 2.35
CA ASN A 70 -6.01 -3.10 1.13
C ASN A 70 -4.77 -3.36 0.26
N ARG A 71 -3.86 -2.38 0.15
CA ARG A 71 -2.62 -2.53 -0.62
C ARG A 71 -1.72 -3.59 0.00
N THR A 72 -1.54 -3.59 1.32
CA THR A 72 -0.78 -4.62 2.02
C THR A 72 -1.36 -6.01 1.79
N THR A 73 -2.68 -6.19 1.90
CA THR A 73 -3.33 -7.49 1.64
C THR A 73 -3.08 -7.98 0.21
N LEU A 74 -3.14 -7.08 -0.79
CA LEU A 74 -2.84 -7.42 -2.18
C LEU A 74 -1.38 -7.84 -2.37
N LEU A 75 -0.44 -7.13 -1.74
CA LEU A 75 0.98 -7.46 -1.79
C LEU A 75 1.24 -8.84 -1.19
N LEU A 76 0.74 -9.09 0.03
CA LEU A 76 0.87 -10.39 0.69
C LEU A 76 0.25 -11.52 -0.13
N GLY A 77 -0.95 -11.31 -0.70
CA GLY A 77 -1.60 -12.28 -1.57
C GLY A 77 -0.77 -12.59 -2.82
N SER A 78 -0.17 -11.58 -3.45
CA SER A 78 0.71 -11.76 -4.61
C SER A 78 1.99 -12.52 -4.25
N PHE A 79 2.63 -12.20 -3.12
CA PHE A 79 3.82 -12.91 -2.64
C PHE A 79 3.52 -14.37 -2.33
N LEU A 80 2.42 -14.66 -1.62
CA LEU A 80 2.01 -16.03 -1.33
C LEU A 80 1.69 -16.81 -2.61
N TYR A 81 1.01 -16.19 -3.58
CA TYR A 81 0.75 -16.82 -4.87
C TYR A 81 2.04 -17.13 -5.64
N LYS A 82 3.00 -16.19 -5.71
CA LYS A 82 4.31 -16.42 -6.36
C LYS A 82 5.09 -17.55 -5.68
N LEU A 83 5.10 -17.60 -4.35
CA LEU A 83 5.77 -18.67 -3.59
C LEU A 83 5.12 -20.04 -3.84
N LEU A 84 3.78 -20.12 -3.84
CA LEU A 84 3.05 -21.34 -4.15
C LEU A 84 3.30 -21.81 -5.59
N LEU A 85 3.30 -20.88 -6.55
CA LEU A 85 3.58 -21.17 -7.95
C LEU A 85 5.02 -21.66 -8.12
N CYS A 86 6.00 -20.96 -7.55
CA CYS A 86 7.41 -21.34 -7.58
C CYS A 86 7.61 -22.74 -6.97
N ARG A 87 7.01 -23.02 -5.81
CA ARG A 87 7.06 -24.34 -5.18
C ARG A 87 6.42 -25.43 -6.05
N ARG A 88 5.34 -25.13 -6.78
CA ARG A 88 4.71 -26.08 -7.71
C ARG A 88 5.59 -26.33 -8.95
N TYR A 89 6.24 -25.31 -9.49
CA TYR A 89 7.19 -25.44 -10.60
C TYR A 89 8.46 -26.21 -10.20
N SER A 90 9.00 -25.98 -8.99
CA SER A 90 10.14 -26.74 -8.47
C SER A 90 9.81 -28.22 -8.24
N ASN A 91 8.59 -28.55 -7.80
CA ASN A 91 8.16 -29.94 -7.64
C ASN A 91 7.87 -30.64 -8.99
N LEU A 92 7.39 -29.91 -10.01
CA LEU A 92 7.25 -30.47 -11.36
C LEU A 92 8.59 -30.67 -12.07
N ALA A 93 9.60 -29.84 -11.81
CA ALA A 93 10.92 -29.95 -12.43
C ALA A 93 11.79 -31.09 -11.86
N LEU A 94 11.32 -31.77 -10.81
CA LEU A 94 11.98 -32.90 -10.15
C LEU A 94 11.26 -34.26 -10.40
N MET A 95 10.21 -34.28 -11.24
CA MET A 95 9.54 -35.49 -11.74
C MET A 95 9.83 -35.68 -13.23
#